data_AF-A0A358MGX1-F1
#
_entry.id   AF-A0A358MGX1-F1
#
_cell.length_a   1.000
_cell.length_b   1.000
_cell.length_c   1.000
_cell.angle_alpha   90.00
_cell.angle_beta   90.00
_cell.angle_gamma   90.00
#
_symmetry.space_group_name_H-M   'P 1'
#
loop_
_entity.id
_entity.type
_entity.pdbx_description
1 polymer ?
#
loop_
_entity_poly.entity_id
_entity_poly.type
_entity_poly.pdbx_seq_one_letter_code
_entity_poly.pdbx_strand_id
1 'polypeptide(L)'
;MSHAEDHAGTRRDFLYYATAGAGAVATGAAVWPLVNQMNPSADVQALSSIRVDVSGVEVGTQLTVKWLGKPVFIRRRTQEEIDAARSTALADLVDTKAENANKPDADASDENRSLDENGEWLVMMGVCTHLG
;
A
#
# COMPACT_ATOMS: atom_id res chain seq x y z
N MET A 1 68.93 11.78 -18.61
CA MET A 1 67.48 11.69 -18.83
C MET A 1 67.15 10.24 -19.10
N SER A 2 66.55 9.53 -18.14
CA SER A 2 65.64 8.40 -18.42
C SER A 2 65.13 7.77 -17.11
N HIS A 3 63.88 8.11 -16.80
CA HIS A 3 62.88 7.27 -16.12
C HIS A 3 63.21 6.72 -14.72
N ALA A 4 63.55 7.61 -13.79
CA ALA A 4 63.06 7.46 -12.42
C ALA A 4 61.68 8.12 -12.36
N GLU A 5 60.67 7.50 -12.99
CA GLU A 5 59.30 7.73 -12.53
C GLU A 5 59.15 6.88 -11.27
N ASP A 6 59.36 7.52 -10.13
CA ASP A 6 58.95 7.03 -8.82
C ASP A 6 57.45 6.74 -8.86
N HIS A 7 57.07 5.52 -9.24
CA HIS A 7 55.75 4.99 -8.93
C HIS A 7 55.73 4.62 -7.45
N ALA A 8 55.70 5.62 -6.58
CA ALA A 8 55.37 5.43 -5.18
C ALA A 8 54.01 4.70 -5.09
N GLY A 9 54.02 3.45 -4.63
CA GLY A 9 52.90 2.82 -3.91
C GLY A 9 51.74 2.18 -4.68
N THR A 10 51.61 2.29 -6.01
CA THR A 10 50.32 1.97 -6.69
C THR A 10 49.79 0.54 -6.52
N ARG A 11 50.65 -0.49 -6.52
CA ARG A 11 50.22 -1.90 -6.39
C ARG A 11 49.79 -2.28 -4.97
N ARG A 12 50.43 -1.70 -3.94
CA ARG A 12 50.08 -1.97 -2.54
C ARG A 12 48.83 -1.20 -2.14
N ASP A 13 48.72 0.06 -2.56
CA ASP A 13 47.50 0.85 -2.36
C ASP A 13 46.30 0.22 -3.09
N PHE A 14 46.50 -0.28 -4.31
CA PHE A 14 45.46 -1.07 -5.00
C PHE A 14 45.00 -2.26 -4.16
N LEU A 15 45.90 -3.03 -3.54
CA LEU A 15 45.52 -4.13 -2.65
C LEU A 15 44.73 -3.63 -1.44
N TYR A 16 45.12 -2.51 -0.82
CA TYR A 16 44.35 -1.92 0.28
C TYR A 16 42.93 -1.52 -0.15
N TYR A 17 42.78 -0.86 -1.29
CA TYR A 17 41.46 -0.49 -1.83
C TYR A 17 40.63 -1.72 -2.23
N ALA A 18 41.24 -2.72 -2.87
CA ALA A 18 40.56 -3.94 -3.26
C ALA A 18 40.10 -4.74 -2.04
N THR A 19 40.96 -4.89 -1.02
CA THR A 19 40.59 -5.58 0.23
C THR A 19 39.53 -4.82 1.01
N ALA A 20 39.65 -3.50 1.16
CA ALA A 20 38.64 -2.68 1.83
C ALA A 20 37.30 -2.68 1.06
N GLY A 21 37.35 -2.58 -0.27
CA GLY A 21 36.17 -2.65 -1.13
C GLY A 21 35.46 -4.00 -1.05
N ALA A 22 36.21 -5.10 -1.14
CA ALA A 22 35.65 -6.45 -0.95
C ALA A 22 35.05 -6.63 0.45
N GLY A 23 35.72 -6.10 1.49
CA GLY A 23 35.22 -6.07 2.86
C GLY A 23 33.89 -5.33 2.98
N ALA A 24 33.79 -4.13 2.41
CA ALA A 24 32.56 -3.34 2.40
C ALA A 24 31.40 -4.06 1.69
N VAL A 25 31.66 -4.69 0.54
CA VAL A 25 30.66 -5.49 -0.19
C VAL A 25 30.19 -6.67 0.65
N ALA A 26 31.10 -7.41 1.27
CA ALA A 26 30.76 -8.55 2.11
C ALA A 26 29.95 -8.12 3.35
N THR A 27 30.32 -7.02 4.00
CA THR A 27 29.55 -6.45 5.10
C THR A 27 28.15 -6.05 4.66
N GLY A 28 28.00 -5.37 3.52
CA GLY A 28 26.68 -5.02 2.97
C GLY A 28 25.82 -6.25 2.67
N ALA A 29 26.41 -7.28 2.04
CA ALA A 29 25.74 -8.53 1.73
C ALA A 29 25.33 -9.33 2.97
N ALA A 30 26.07 -9.20 4.08
CA ALA A 30 25.72 -9.83 5.36
C ALA A 30 24.66 -9.03 6.15
N VAL A 31 24.72 -7.70 6.13
CA VAL A 31 23.78 -6.83 6.85
C VAL A 31 22.42 -6.77 6.16
N TRP A 32 22.37 -6.73 4.83
CA TRP A 32 21.11 -6.68 4.07
C TRP A 32 20.09 -7.76 4.48
N PRO A 33 20.41 -9.07 4.54
CA PRO A 33 19.44 -10.10 4.93
C PRO A 33 18.98 -9.98 6.39
N LEU A 34 19.83 -9.45 7.29
CA LEU A 34 19.44 -9.20 8.68
C LEU A 34 18.35 -8.13 8.80
N VAL A 35 18.36 -7.15 7.90
CA VAL A 35 17.29 -6.15 7.77
C VAL A 35 16.11 -6.72 6.98
N ASN A 36 16.38 -7.35 5.83
CA ASN A 36 15.36 -7.81 4.90
C ASN A 36 14.47 -8.92 5.47
N GLN A 37 14.94 -9.70 6.45
CA GLN A 37 14.09 -10.69 7.13
C GLN A 37 12.91 -10.08 7.90
N MET A 38 12.95 -8.77 8.21
CA MET A 38 11.82 -8.05 8.82
C MET A 38 10.76 -7.58 7.80
N ASN A 39 11.03 -7.70 6.49
CA ASN A 39 10.06 -7.37 5.45
C ASN A 39 8.96 -8.45 5.35
N PRO A 40 7.81 -8.14 4.71
CA PRO A 40 6.71 -9.10 4.60
C PRO A 40 7.14 -10.43 3.97
N SER A 41 6.90 -11.51 4.70
CA SER A 41 7.18 -12.88 4.28
C SER A 41 6.18 -13.40 3.24
N ALA A 42 6.52 -14.51 2.57
CA ALA A 42 5.71 -15.06 1.47
C ALA A 42 4.29 -15.49 1.90
N ASP A 43 4.12 -15.98 3.14
CA ASP A 43 2.83 -16.35 3.69
C ASP A 43 1.90 -15.15 3.90
N VAL A 44 2.45 -13.98 4.26
CA VAL A 44 1.69 -12.72 4.36
C VAL A 44 1.19 -12.28 2.97
N GLN A 45 1.98 -12.47 1.92
CA GLN A 45 1.61 -12.07 0.56
C GLN A 45 0.51 -12.96 -0.08
N ALA A 46 0.41 -14.23 0.35
CA ALA A 46 -0.54 -15.19 -0.21
C ALA A 46 -2.02 -14.90 0.15
N LEU A 47 -2.29 -14.09 1.17
CA LEU A 47 -3.64 -13.81 1.69
C LEU A 47 -4.43 -12.75 0.90
N SER A 48 -4.08 -12.49 -0.37
CA SER A 48 -4.50 -11.28 -1.10
C SER A 48 -5.96 -11.27 -1.58
N SER A 49 -6.65 -12.41 -1.70
CA SER A 49 -8.05 -12.44 -2.18
C SER A 49 -8.91 -13.42 -1.39
N ILE A 50 -10.11 -12.97 -1.01
CA ILE A 50 -11.12 -13.75 -0.28
C ILE A 50 -12.50 -13.52 -0.89
N ARG A 51 -13.42 -14.46 -0.68
CA ARG A 51 -14.84 -14.27 -0.99
C ARG A 51 -15.62 -14.04 0.29
N VAL A 52 -16.58 -13.13 0.25
CA VAL A 52 -17.47 -12.81 1.36
C VAL A 52 -18.90 -13.06 0.91
N ASP A 53 -19.63 -13.87 1.66
CA ASP A 53 -21.07 -14.02 1.47
C ASP A 53 -21.80 -12.82 2.08
N VAL A 54 -22.62 -12.17 1.26
CA VAL A 54 -23.40 -10.98 1.62
C VAL A 54 -24.91 -11.26 1.66
N SER A 55 -25.33 -12.50 1.44
CA SER A 55 -26.74 -12.89 1.36
C SER A 55 -27.55 -12.55 2.62
N GLY A 56 -26.90 -12.57 3.79
CA GLY A 56 -27.52 -12.22 5.08
C GLY A 56 -27.39 -10.75 5.50
N VAL A 57 -26.84 -9.87 4.66
CA VAL A 57 -26.67 -8.45 5.01
C VAL A 57 -27.96 -7.68 4.73
N GLU A 58 -28.62 -7.25 5.80
CA GLU A 58 -29.84 -6.43 5.73
C GLU A 58 -29.51 -4.96 5.45
N VAL A 59 -30.46 -4.24 4.85
CA VAL A 59 -30.35 -2.80 4.59
C VAL A 59 -30.14 -2.04 5.90
N GLY A 60 -29.21 -1.09 5.90
CA GLY A 60 -28.81 -0.31 7.06
C GLY A 60 -27.79 -1.01 7.97
N THR A 61 -27.43 -2.26 7.71
CA THR A 61 -26.43 -3.00 8.49
C THR A 61 -25.04 -2.96 7.85
N GLN A 62 -24.02 -3.25 8.65
CA GLN A 62 -22.63 -3.31 8.21
C GLN A 62 -21.99 -4.62 8.64
N LEU A 63 -21.37 -5.30 7.67
CA LEU A 63 -20.50 -6.42 7.90
C LEU A 63 -19.04 -5.93 7.99
N THR A 64 -18.31 -6.40 9.00
CA THR A 64 -16.87 -6.14 9.14
C THR A 64 -16.10 -7.43 8.92
N VAL A 65 -15.25 -7.45 7.91
CA VAL A 65 -14.43 -8.62 7.56
C VAL A 65 -12.95 -8.29 7.74
N LYS A 66 -12.17 -9.24 8.23
CA LYS A 66 -10.71 -9.09 8.29
C LYS A 66 -10.09 -9.47 6.94
N TRP A 67 -9.39 -8.54 6.30
CA TRP A 67 -8.63 -8.76 5.07
C TRP A 67 -7.26 -8.09 5.19
N LEU A 68 -6.18 -8.83 4.88
CA LEU A 68 -4.79 -8.38 5.03
C LEU A 68 -4.47 -7.77 6.42
N GLY A 69 -5.06 -8.36 7.48
CA GLY A 69 -4.86 -7.91 8.86
C GLY A 69 -5.66 -6.65 9.25
N LYS A 70 -6.39 -6.03 8.32
CA LYS A 70 -7.16 -4.80 8.52
C LYS A 70 -8.66 -5.06 8.34
N PRO A 71 -9.54 -4.25 8.94
CA PRO A 71 -10.98 -4.34 8.69
C PRO A 71 -11.34 -3.81 7.30
N VAL A 72 -12.23 -4.52 6.62
CA VAL A 72 -12.99 -4.07 5.45
C VAL A 72 -14.45 -3.99 5.87
N PHE A 73 -15.06 -2.84 5.62
CA PHE A 73 -16.49 -2.63 5.85
C PHE A 73 -17.25 -2.90 4.56
N ILE A 74 -18.30 -3.70 4.68
CA ILE A 74 -19.29 -3.95 3.64
C ILE A 74 -20.62 -3.50 4.22
N ARG A 75 -21.05 -2.30 3.84
CA ARG A 75 -22.30 -1.71 4.30
C ARG A 75 -23.33 -1.76 3.19
N ARG A 76 -24.51 -2.27 3.53
CA ARG A 76 -25.69 -2.19 2.68
C ARG A 76 -26.48 -0.96 3.11
N ARG A 77 -26.39 0.13 2.34
CA ARG A 77 -26.91 1.44 2.71
C ARG A 77 -28.43 1.52 2.62
N THR A 78 -29.01 2.35 3.47
CA THR A 78 -30.41 2.77 3.38
C THR A 78 -30.60 3.80 2.25
N GLN A 79 -31.85 4.01 1.83
CA GLN A 79 -32.15 5.03 0.83
C GLN A 79 -31.81 6.43 1.36
N GLU A 80 -32.06 6.71 2.64
CA GLU A 80 -31.75 8.00 3.24
C GLU A 80 -30.25 8.31 3.20
N GLU A 81 -29.39 7.31 3.42
CA GLU A 81 -27.94 7.48 3.34
C GLU A 81 -27.45 7.76 1.91
N ILE A 82 -28.05 7.09 0.92
CA ILE A 82 -27.70 7.28 -0.49
C ILE A 82 -28.12 8.68 -0.93
N ASP A 83 -29.33 9.10 -0.59
CA ASP A 83 -29.86 10.42 -0.95
C ASP A 83 -29.04 11.53 -0.28
N ALA A 84 -28.70 11.37 1.00
CA ALA A 84 -27.85 12.32 1.71
C ALA A 84 -26.46 12.44 1.07
N ALA A 85 -25.83 11.32 0.72
CA ALA A 85 -24.52 11.33 0.08
C ALA A 85 -24.55 11.99 -1.31
N ARG A 86 -25.54 11.66 -2.14
CA ARG A 86 -25.73 12.27 -3.48
C ARG A 86 -26.06 13.76 -3.42
N SER A 87 -26.64 14.22 -2.32
CA SER A 87 -26.93 15.65 -2.12
C SER A 87 -25.70 16.49 -1.74
N THR A 88 -24.56 15.85 -1.44
CA THR A 88 -23.32 16.55 -1.06
C THR A 88 -22.58 17.05 -2.30
N ALA A 89 -22.28 18.34 -2.37
CA ALA A 89 -21.52 18.88 -3.48
C ALA A 89 -20.03 18.51 -3.35
N LEU A 90 -19.37 18.19 -4.47
CA LEU A 90 -17.94 17.86 -4.49
C LEU A 90 -17.06 18.96 -3.85
N ALA A 91 -17.46 20.23 -4.01
CA ALA A 91 -16.73 21.37 -3.44
C ALA A 91 -16.77 21.43 -1.91
N ASP A 92 -17.71 20.73 -1.27
CA ASP A 92 -17.83 20.68 0.19
C ASP A 92 -16.93 19.60 0.81
N LEU A 93 -16.32 18.74 -0.02
CA LEU A 93 -15.45 17.66 0.42
C LEU A 93 -14.00 18.13 0.61
N VAL A 94 -13.37 17.64 1.68
CA VAL A 94 -11.93 17.88 1.94
C VAL A 94 -11.06 17.16 0.91
N ASP A 95 -11.47 15.95 0.53
CA ASP A 95 -10.83 15.15 -0.52
C ASP A 95 -11.87 14.88 -1.62
N THR A 96 -11.57 15.36 -2.82
CA THR A 96 -12.47 15.28 -3.97
C THR A 96 -12.18 14.07 -4.86
N LYS A 97 -11.27 13.18 -4.47
CA LYS A 97 -10.95 11.95 -5.22
C LYS A 97 -11.83 10.79 -4.79
N ALA A 98 -12.15 9.91 -5.72
CA ALA A 98 -12.94 8.72 -5.44
C ALA A 98 -12.24 7.75 -4.49
N GLU A 99 -10.90 7.79 -4.37
CA GLU A 99 -10.10 6.79 -3.64
C GLU A 99 -10.58 5.35 -3.88
N ASN A 100 -10.92 5.05 -5.14
CA ASN A 100 -11.53 3.80 -5.56
C ASN A 100 -10.63 3.08 -6.57
N ALA A 101 -10.02 1.97 -6.14
CA ALA A 101 -9.13 1.17 -6.99
C ALA A 101 -9.84 0.55 -8.21
N ASN A 102 -11.17 0.42 -8.19
CA ASN A 102 -11.96 -0.09 -9.32
C ASN A 102 -12.28 1.00 -10.35
N LYS A 103 -12.13 2.28 -9.98
CA LYS A 103 -12.39 3.45 -10.81
C LYS A 103 -11.24 4.46 -10.62
N PRO A 104 -10.01 4.12 -11.07
CA PRO A 104 -8.89 5.04 -10.97
C PRO A 104 -9.26 6.32 -11.74
N ASP A 105 -8.98 7.48 -11.16
CA ASP A 105 -9.26 8.83 -11.71
C ASP A 105 -10.69 9.37 -11.57
N ALA A 106 -11.60 8.63 -10.93
CA ALA A 106 -12.92 9.16 -10.59
C ALA A 106 -12.86 10.20 -9.45
N ASP A 107 -13.86 11.09 -9.40
CA ASP A 107 -14.05 12.04 -8.29
C ASP A 107 -14.83 11.40 -7.13
N ALA A 108 -14.94 12.12 -6.02
CA ALA A 108 -15.62 11.66 -4.81
C ALA A 108 -17.16 11.70 -4.88
N SER A 109 -17.77 11.72 -6.08
CA SER A 109 -19.24 11.60 -6.18
C SER A 109 -19.71 10.27 -5.59
N ASP A 110 -20.93 10.24 -5.05
CA ASP A 110 -21.45 9.05 -4.37
C ASP A 110 -21.44 7.80 -5.28
N GLU A 111 -21.79 7.97 -6.55
CA GLU A 111 -21.81 6.92 -7.57
C GLU A 111 -20.43 6.33 -7.86
N ASN A 112 -19.37 7.10 -7.58
CA ASN A 112 -17.98 6.67 -7.72
C ASN A 112 -17.45 5.95 -6.47
N ARG A 113 -18.23 5.92 -5.38
CA ARG A 113 -17.86 5.34 -4.09
C ARG A 113 -18.58 4.03 -3.77
N SER A 114 -19.69 3.72 -4.44
CA SER A 114 -20.39 2.43 -4.35
C SER A 114 -19.94 1.42 -5.41
N LEU A 115 -20.19 0.13 -5.16
CA LEU A 115 -19.91 -0.94 -6.12
C LEU A 115 -21.00 -1.07 -7.19
N ASP A 116 -22.24 -0.80 -6.84
CA ASP A 116 -23.42 -0.92 -7.71
C ASP A 116 -23.98 0.45 -8.11
N GLU A 117 -24.77 0.46 -9.20
CA GLU A 117 -25.39 1.68 -9.76
C GLU A 117 -26.43 2.30 -8.83
N ASN A 118 -27.10 1.49 -8.01
CA ASN A 118 -28.10 1.99 -7.06
C ASN A 118 -27.47 2.66 -5.84
N GLY A 119 -26.17 2.47 -5.62
CA GLY A 119 -25.47 2.99 -4.46
C GLY A 119 -25.66 2.14 -3.20
N GLU A 120 -26.23 0.95 -3.28
CA GLU A 120 -26.59 0.17 -2.10
C GLU A 120 -25.37 -0.41 -1.38
N TRP A 121 -24.33 -0.81 -2.13
CA TRP A 121 -23.15 -1.49 -1.60
C TRP A 121 -21.95 -0.57 -1.48
N LEU A 122 -21.71 -0.09 -0.26
CA LEU A 122 -20.52 0.65 0.10
C LEU A 122 -19.47 -0.32 0.67
N VAL A 123 -18.38 -0.51 -0.07
CA VAL A 123 -17.26 -1.35 0.35
C VAL A 123 -15.99 -0.53 0.44
N MET A 124 -15.40 -0.48 1.63
CA MET A 124 -14.26 0.37 1.91
C MET A 124 -13.35 -0.23 2.98
N MET A 125 -12.09 0.19 2.99
CA MET A 125 -11.20 -0.08 4.11
C MET A 125 -11.77 0.59 5.37
N GLY A 126 -12.01 -0.19 6.42
CA GLY A 126 -12.47 0.31 7.72
C GLY A 126 -11.33 0.92 8.54
N VAL A 127 -10.43 1.63 7.88
CA VAL A 127 -9.13 2.06 8.40
C VAL A 127 -9.06 3.57 8.22
N CYS A 128 -8.94 4.29 9.33
CA CYS A 128 -8.88 5.75 9.26
C CYS A 128 -7.62 6.18 8.50
N THR A 129 -7.76 7.12 7.58
CA THR A 129 -6.65 7.62 6.75
C THR A 129 -5.66 8.48 7.54
N HIS A 130 -5.95 8.82 8.80
CA HIS A 130 -5.03 9.55 9.67
C HIS A 130 -3.86 8.67 10.13
N LEU A 131 -4.13 7.61 10.89
CA LEU A 131 -3.09 6.78 11.52
C LEU A 131 -3.40 5.27 11.52
N GLY A 132 -4.30 4.84 10.64
CA GLY A 132 -4.80 3.47 10.63
C GLY A 132 -5.86 3.21 11.68
#